data_AF-A0A7C5CBL9-F1
#
_entry.id   AF-A0A7C5CBL9-F1
#
_cell.length_a   1.000
_cell.length_b   1.000
_cell.length_c   1.000
_cell.angle_alpha   90.00
_cell.angle_beta   90.00
_cell.angle_gamma   90.00
#
_symmetry.space_group_name_H-M   'P 1'
#
loop_
_entity.id
_entity.type
_entity.pdbx_description
1 polymer ?
#
loop_
_entity_poly.entity_id
_entity_poly.type
_entity_poly.pdbx_seq_one_letter_code
_entity_poly.pdbx_strand_id
1 'polypeptide(L)' 'MTSVSHISALERRHEMLEQQISIELQHPSQDALKIQELKRKKLEVKDEIARLQSETRH' A
#
# COMPACT_ATOMS: atom_id res chain seq x y z
N MET A 1 21.62 -8.88 -2.31
CA MET A 1 20.84 -8.37 -3.46
C MET A 1 19.42 -8.97 -3.47
N THR A 2 18.67 -8.88 -2.37
CA THR A 2 17.33 -9.51 -2.27
C THR A 2 16.30 -8.63 -1.57
N SER A 3 16.70 -7.78 -0.62
CA SER A 3 15.79 -6.91 0.14
C SER A 3 15.21 -5.76 -0.70
N VAL A 4 16.03 -5.18 -1.58
CA VAL A 4 15.62 -4.05 -2.45
C VAL A 4 14.49 -4.47 -3.40
N SER A 5 14.57 -5.66 -4.00
CA SER A 5 13.52 -6.16 -4.88
C SER A 5 12.19 -6.42 -4.15
N HIS A 6 12.26 -6.81 -2.88
CA HIS A 6 11.06 -7.03 -2.07
C HIS A 6 10.35 -5.71 -1.73
N ILE A 7 11.13 -4.69 -1.35
CA ILE A 7 10.62 -3.34 -1.09
C ILE A 7 9.97 -2.76 -2.36
N SER A 8 10.63 -2.85 -3.52
CA SER A 8 10.05 -2.36 -4.79
C SER A 8 8.75 -3.07 -5.19
N ALA A 9 8.61 -4.36 -4.85
CA ALA A 9 7.36 -5.09 -5.08
C ALA A 9 6.22 -4.60 -4.16
N LEU A 10 6.54 -4.29 -2.90
CA LEU A 10 5.58 -3.72 -1.96
C LEU A 10 5.21 -2.27 -2.32
N GLU A 11 6.16 -1.46 -2.78
CA GLU A 11 5.90 -0.10 -3.27
C GLU A 11 4.94 -0.11 -4.46
N ARG A 12 5.12 -1.03 -5.42
CA ARG A 12 4.16 -1.23 -6.51
C ARG A 12 2.76 -1.59 -6.02
N ARG A 13 2.66 -2.50 -5.04
CA ARG A 13 1.36 -2.83 -4.42
C ARG A 13 0.73 -1.61 -3.76
N HIS A 14 1.52 -0.81 -3.07
CA HIS A 14 1.06 0.42 -2.43
C HIS A 14 0.51 1.42 -3.46
N GLU A 15 1.21 1.63 -4.58
CA GLU A 15 0.72 2.47 -5.68
C GLU A 15 -0.60 1.96 -6.26
N MET A 16 -0.74 0.65 -6.48
CA MET A 16 -1.99 0.08 -6.98
C MET A 16 -3.15 0.24 -5.99
N LEU A 17 -2.89 0.16 -4.68
CA LEU A 17 -3.89 0.42 -3.65
C LEU A 17 -4.28 1.90 -3.62
N GLU A 18 -3.33 2.82 -3.77
CA GLU A 18 -3.61 4.26 -3.86
C GLU A 18 -4.45 4.62 -5.09
N GLN A 19 -4.13 4.06 -6.24
CA GLN A 19 -4.92 4.27 -7.45
C GLN A 19 -6.35 3.77 -7.28
N GLN A 20 -6.53 2.56 -6.74
CA GLN A 20 -7.88 2.04 -6.43
C GLN A 20 -8.63 2.95 -5.47
N ILE A 21 -7.99 3.44 -4.40
CA ILE A 21 -8.62 4.38 -3.45
C ILE A 21 -9.03 5.67 -4.17
N SER A 22 -8.17 6.21 -5.04
CA SER A 22 -8.43 7.45 -5.77
C SER A 22 -9.60 7.30 -6.75
N ILE A 23 -9.68 6.17 -7.45
CA ILE A 23 -10.79 5.84 -8.35
C ILE A 23 -12.10 5.71 -7.57
N GLU A 24 -12.09 4.95 -6.47
CA GLU A 24 -13.29 4.75 -5.64
C GLU A 24 -13.74 6.05 -4.96
N LEU A 25 -12.81 6.95 -4.60
CA LEU A 25 -13.12 8.29 -4.09
C LEU A 25 -13.70 9.23 -5.16
N GLN A 26 -13.33 9.06 -6.42
CA GLN A 26 -13.88 9.85 -7.52
C GLN A 26 -15.27 9.37 -7.95
N HIS A 27 -15.63 8.12 -7.64
CA HIS A 27 -16.91 7.55 -8.00
C HIS A 27 -18.03 8.10 -7.10
N PRO A 28 -19.16 8.60 -7.62
CA PRO A 28 -20.22 9.20 -6.80
C PRO A 28 -20.93 8.21 -5.85
N SER A 29 -20.94 6.92 -6.20
CA SER A 29 -21.31 5.83 -5.28
C SER A 29 -20.08 5.35 -4.50
N GLN A 30 -19.49 6.25 -3.71
CA GLN A 30 -18.31 5.97 -2.90
C GLN A 30 -18.64 4.88 -1.89
N ASP A 31 -18.05 3.70 -2.08
CA ASP A 31 -18.25 2.59 -1.15
C ASP A 31 -17.31 2.80 0.04
N ALA A 32 -17.79 3.54 1.05
CA ALA A 32 -16.98 3.99 2.18
C ALA A 32 -16.31 2.82 2.93
N LEU A 33 -16.97 1.67 2.99
CA LEU A 33 -16.42 0.42 3.54
C LEU A 33 -15.20 -0.05 2.75
N LYS A 34 -15.31 -0.04 1.41
CA LYS A 34 -14.23 -0.46 0.51
C LYS A 34 -13.04 0.49 0.58
N ILE A 35 -13.28 1.80 0.66
CA ILE A 35 -12.23 2.80 0.88
C ILE A 35 -11.55 2.58 2.24
N GLN A 36 -12.30 2.27 3.30
CA GLN A 36 -11.74 1.93 4.60
C GLN A 36 -10.85 0.68 4.54
N GLU A 37 -11.30 -0.39 3.90
CA GLU A 37 -10.51 -1.60 3.72
C GLU A 37 -9.23 -1.33 2.91
N LEU A 38 -9.34 -0.59 1.81
CA LEU A 38 -8.19 -0.24 0.99
C LEU A 38 -7.18 0.62 1.76
N LYS A 39 -7.65 1.61 2.54
CA LYS A 39 -6.79 2.43 3.41
C LYS A 39 -6.09 1.58 4.48
N ARG A 40 -6.79 0.59 5.04
CA ARG A 40 -6.22 -0.34 6.03
C ARG A 40 -5.13 -1.20 5.41
N LYS A 41 -5.39 -1.80 4.24
CA LYS A 41 -4.38 -2.55 3.47
C LYS A 41 -3.18 -1.69 3.09
N LYS A 42 -3.42 -0.43 2.68
CA LYS A 42 -2.37 0.54 2.38
C LYS A 42 -1.47 0.79 3.61
N LEU A 43 -2.07 0.91 4.79
CA LEU A 43 -1.36 1.09 6.05
C LEU A 43 -0.49 -0.14 6.37
N GLU A 44 -1.05 -1.34 6.24
CA GLU A 44 -0.32 -2.60 6.47
C GLU A 44 0.88 -2.76 5.54
N VAL A 45 0.71 -2.49 4.24
CA VAL A 45 1.81 -2.53 3.26
C VAL A 45 2.88 -1.50 3.61
N LYS A 46 2.49 -0.30 4.05
CA LYS A 46 3.44 0.74 4.47
C LYS A 46 4.23 0.34 5.71
N ASP A 47 3.58 -0.27 6.70
CA ASP A 47 4.25 -0.79 7.90
C ASP A 47 5.21 -1.94 7.55
N GLU A 48 4.82 -2.82 6.64
CA GLU A 48 5.67 -3.90 6.14
C GLU A 48 6.91 -3.36 5.41
N ILE A 49 6.74 -2.35 4.54
CA ILE A 49 7.85 -1.63 3.90
C ILE A 49 8.77 -1.01 4.96
N ALA A 50 8.21 -0.29 5.94
CA ALA A 50 8.99 0.36 6.99
C ALA A 50 9.80 -0.66 7.81
N ARG A 51 9.19 -1.81 8.13
CA ARG A 51 9.86 -2.91 8.82
C ARG A 51 11.00 -3.49 8.01
N LEU A 52 10.77 -3.78 6.72
CA LEU A 52 11.80 -4.32 5.82
C LEU A 52 12.92 -3.32 5.55
N GLN A 53 12.60 -2.03 5.45
CA GLN A 53 13.58 -0.95 5.34
C GLN A 53 14.46 -0.86 6.59
N SER A 54 13.86 -1.00 7.78
CA SER A 54 14.60 -1.05 9.04
C SER A 54 15.51 -2.27 9.13
N GLU A 55 15.00 -3.44 8.73
CA GLU A 55 15.72 -4.73 8.76
C GLU A 55 16.86 -4.78 7.72
N THR A 56 16.70 -4.12 6.57
CA THR A 56 17.76 -4.02 5.54
C THR A 56 18.90 -3.08 5.95
N ARG A 57 18.68 -2.19 6.91
CA ARG A 57 19.66 -1.17 7.33
C ARG A 57 20.55 -1.64 8.49
N HIS A 58 20.36 -2.86 8.98
CA HIS A 58 21.14 -3.50 10.03
C HIS A 58 22.15 -4.51 9.47
#